data_AF-A0A1I4XWB4-F1
#
_entry.id   AF-A0A1I4XWB4-F1
#
_cell.length_a   1.000
_cell.length_b   1.000
_cell.length_c   1.000
_cell.angle_alpha   90.00
_cell.angle_beta   90.00
_cell.angle_gamma   90.00
#
_symmetry.space_group_name_H-M   'P 1'
#
loop_
_entity.id
_entity.type
_entity.pdbx_description
1 polymer ?
#
loop_
_entity_poly.entity_id
_entity_poly.type
_entity_poly.pdbx_seq_one_letter_code
_entity_poly.pdbx_strand_id
1 'polypeptide(L)' 'MPGQGDIALISCGESERFARLSGRTFIIDDGEILQGEVLDDVIVVGVVTHIIIALEVSDVPF' A
#
# COMPACT_ATOMS: atom_id res chain seq x y z
N MET A 1 4.03 -8.34 -10.63
CA MET A 1 2.68 -8.33 -10.02
C MET A 1 2.83 -8.77 -8.57
N PRO A 2 2.17 -8.10 -7.60
CA PRO A 2 2.18 -8.51 -6.20
C PRO A 2 1.66 -9.93 -6.02
N GLY A 3 2.26 -10.67 -5.09
CA GLY A 3 1.80 -11.97 -4.61
C GLY A 3 0.78 -11.86 -3.49
N GLN A 4 0.19 -12.99 -3.11
CA GLN A 4 -0.78 -13.04 -2.01
C GLN A 4 -0.14 -12.56 -0.70
N GLY A 5 -0.76 -11.58 -0.05
CA GLY A 5 -0.27 -11.00 1.20
C GLY A 5 0.74 -9.88 1.03
N ASP A 6 1.25 -9.64 -0.19
CA ASP A 6 2.14 -8.53 -0.46
C ASP A 6 1.43 -7.20 -0.25
N ILE A 7 2.19 -6.21 0.21
CA ILE A 7 1.77 -4.81 0.22
C ILE A 7 2.27 -4.18 -1.07
N ALA A 8 1.37 -3.52 -1.79
CA ALA A 8 1.68 -2.77 -2.99
C ALA A 8 1.40 -1.29 -2.78
N LEU A 9 2.18 -0.44 -3.45
CA LEU A 9 1.78 0.94 -3.72
C LEU A 9 0.83 0.90 -4.92
N ILE A 10 -0.37 1.42 -4.72
CA ILE A 10 -1.39 1.53 -5.76
C ILE A 10 -1.74 3.00 -6.01
N SER A 11 -2.08 3.33 -7.25
CA SER A 11 -2.74 4.57 -7.63
C SER A 11 -4.19 4.26 -7.94
N CYS A 12 -5.10 5.00 -7.32
CA CYS A 12 -6.54 4.86 -7.50
C CYS A 12 -7.18 6.25 -7.45
N GLY A 13 -7.71 6.71 -8.59
CA GLY A 13 -8.16 8.09 -8.75
C GLY A 13 -7.02 9.09 -8.58
N GLU A 14 -7.21 10.10 -7.73
CA GLU A 14 -6.22 11.18 -7.51
C GLU A 14 -5.24 10.90 -6.36
N SER A 15 -5.24 9.67 -5.81
CA SER A 15 -4.45 9.35 -4.61
C SER A 15 -3.63 8.06 -4.77
N GLU A 16 -2.46 8.07 -4.13
CA GLU A 16 -1.62 6.88 -3.95
C GLU A 16 -1.82 6.31 -2.54
N ARG A 17 -1.92 4.98 -2.44
CA ARG A 17 -2.20 4.28 -1.19
C ARG A 17 -1.33 3.02 -1.10
N PHE A 18 -1.01 2.61 0.12
CA PHE A 18 -0.50 1.25 0.35
C PHE A 18 -1.68 0.29 0.54
N ALA A 19 -1.63 -0.85 -0.12
CA ALA A 19 -2.71 -1.82 -0.07
C ALA A 19 -2.18 -3.26 -0.04
N ARG A 20 -2.79 -4.11 0.77
CA ARG A 20 -2.45 -5.54 0.84
C ARG A 20 -3.29 -6.35 -0.13
N LEU A 21 -2.66 -7.16 -0.98
CA LEU A 21 -3.36 -8.07 -1.88
C LEU A 21 -3.90 -9.29 -1.13
N SER A 22 -5.23 -9.43 -1.06
CA SER A 22 -5.95 -10.52 -0.38
C SER A 22 -6.98 -11.15 -1.31
N GLY A 23 -6.80 -12.41 -1.69
CA GLY A 23 -7.52 -13.01 -2.81
C GLY A 23 -7.38 -12.18 -4.10
N ARG A 24 -8.52 -11.64 -4.56
CA ARG A 24 -8.61 -10.74 -5.73
C ARG A 24 -8.94 -9.30 -5.34
N THR A 25 -8.72 -8.92 -4.09
CA THR A 25 -9.06 -7.60 -3.56
C THR A 25 -7.84 -6.94 -2.94
N PHE A 26 -7.89 -5.61 -2.82
CA PHE A 26 -6.91 -4.85 -2.07
C PHE A 26 -7.53 -4.35 -0.78
N ILE A 27 -6.81 -4.49 0.33
CA ILE A 27 -7.20 -3.92 1.63
C ILE A 27 -6.29 -2.73 1.88
N ILE A 28 -6.86 -1.52 1.95
CA ILE A 28 -6.10 -0.28 2.20
C ILE A 28 -5.97 0.01 3.70
N ASP A 29 -5.22 1.05 4.04
CA ASP A 29 -4.79 1.38 5.40
C ASP A 29 -5.94 1.69 6.39
N ASP A 30 -7.05 2.24 5.92
CA ASP A 30 -8.25 2.49 6.72
C ASP A 30 -9.16 1.25 6.89
N GLY A 31 -8.79 0.11 6.28
CA GLY A 31 -9.55 -1.13 6.34
C GLY A 31 -10.62 -1.28 5.26
N GLU A 32 -10.78 -0.29 4.37
CA GLU A 32 -11.60 -0.43 3.17
C GLU A 32 -11.06 -1.53 2.25
N ILE A 33 -12.00 -2.19 1.57
CA ILE A 33 -11.72 -3.27 0.63
C ILE A 33 -12.06 -2.78 -0.77
N LEU A 34 -11.03 -2.59 -1.61
CA LEU A 34 -11.20 -2.32 -3.02
C LEU A 34 -11.46 -3.64 -3.76
N GLN A 35 -12.62 -3.72 -4.43
CA GLN A 35 -13.09 -4.93 -5.09
C GLN A 35 -14.09 -4.62 -6.23
N GLY A 36 -14.28 -5.59 -7.12
CA GLY A 36 -15.21 -5.44 -8.25
C GLY A 36 -14.72 -4.40 -9.25
N GLU A 37 -15.63 -3.60 -9.79
CA GLU A 37 -15.38 -2.60 -10.84
C GLU A 37 -14.39 -1.50 -10.40
N VAL A 38 -14.31 -1.21 -9.10
CA VAL A 38 -13.34 -0.24 -8.56
C VAL A 38 -11.89 -0.66 -8.86
N LEU A 39 -11.62 -1.95 -9.04
CA LEU A 39 -10.28 -2.43 -9.39
C LEU A 39 -9.85 -2.06 -10.81
N ASP A 40 -10.79 -1.71 -11.70
CA ASP A 40 -10.46 -1.31 -13.07
C ASP A 40 -9.72 0.03 -13.12
N ASP A 41 -9.91 0.88 -12.11
CA ASP A 41 -9.22 2.17 -11.95
C ASP A 41 -7.93 2.05 -11.10
N VAL A 42 -7.60 0.85 -10.61
CA VAL A 42 -6.43 0.62 -9.76
C VAL A 42 -5.20 0.28 -10.60
N ILE A 43 -4.16 1.10 -10.47
CA ILE A 43 -2.84 0.85 -11.06
C ILE A 43 -1.88 0.42 -9.96
N VAL A 44 -1.28 -0.76 -10.10
CA VAL A 44 -0.19 -1.19 -9.22
C VAL A 44 1.11 -0.51 -9.65
N VAL A 45 1.58 0.44 -8.84
CA VAL A 45 2.83 1.18 -9.08
C VAL A 45 4.04 0.30 -8.76
N GLY A 46 3.98 -0.47 -7.67
CA GLY A 46 5.06 -1.36 -7.26
C GLY A 46 4.76 -2.16 -6.00
N VAL A 47 5.59 -3.15 -5.70
CA VAL A 47 5.52 -3.95 -4.47
C VAL A 47 6.43 -3.32 -3.42
N VAL A 48 5.92 -3.18 -2.19
CA VAL A 48 6.71 -2.73 -1.04
C VAL A 48 7.65 -3.84 -0.61
N THR A 49 8.95 -3.54 -0.53
CA THR A 49 9.97 -4.52 -0.13
C THR A 49 10.39 -4.36 1.32
N HIS A 50 10.35 -3.14 1.85
CA HIS A 50 10.80 -2.80 3.19
C HIS A 50 9.91 -1.70 3.77
N ILE A 51 9.58 -1.81 5.06
CA ILE A 51 8.98 -0.74 5.84
C ILE A 51 10.05 -0.26 6.81
N ILE A 52 10.36 1.03 6.77
CA ILE A 52 11.37 1.64 7.63
C ILE A 52 10.63 2.47 8.67
N ILE A 53 10.86 2.19 9.93
CA ILE A 53 10.33 2.96 11.05
C ILE A 53 11.46 3.82 11.59
N ALA A 54 11.29 5.14 11.55
CA ALA A 54 12.20 6.06 12.22
C ALA A 54 11.97 5.93 13.74
N LEU A 55 12.94 5.34 14.43
CA LEU A 55 13.04 5.42 15.87
C LEU A 55 13.63 6.79 16.20
N GLU A 56 13.10 7.48 17.21
CA GLU A 56 13.49 8.86 17.56
C GLU A 56 14.99 9.11 17.36
N VAL A 57 15.32 10.10 16.53
CA VAL A 57 16.65 10.70 16.56
C VAL A 57 16.78 11.28 17.96
N SER A 58 17.61 10.66 18.81
CA SER A 58 18.00 11.31 20.06
C SER A 58 18.50 12.70 19.67
N ASP A 59 17.90 13.73 20.26
CA ASP A 59 18.28 15.12 20.08
C ASP A 59 19.71 15.30 20.66
N VAL A 60 20.72 14.86 19.90
CA VAL A 60 22.13 15.13 20.19
C VAL A 60 22.46 16.41 19.44
N PRO A 61 22.55 17.56 20.14
CA PRO A 61 22.96 18.80 19.50
C PRO A 61 24.40 18.64 19.02
N PHE A 62 24.61 18.88 17.73
CA PHE A 62 25.95 19.06 17.14
C PHE A 62 26.56 20.40 17.58
#